data_AF-A0A1F8NV11-F1
#
_entry.id   AF-A0A1F8NV11-F1
#
_cell.length_a   1.000
_cell.length_b   1.000
_cell.length_c   1.000
_cell.angle_alpha   90.00
_cell.angle_beta   90.00
_cell.angle_gamma   90.00
#
_symmetry.space_group_name_H-M   'P 1'
#
loop_
_entity.id
_entity.type
_entity.pdbx_description
1 polymer ?
#
loop_
_entity_poly.entity_id
_entity_poly.type
_entity_poly.pdbx_seq_one_letter_code
_entity_poly.pdbx_strand_id
1 'polypeptide(L)' 'MAEKLDEANIYVWDGNYYALEVTTRLGLEESGGMVRVGPVHYNTLEEIQRFGEVLGKIIGNKG' A
#
# COMPACT_ATOMS: atom_id res chain seq x y z
N MET A 1 -7.18 -2.33 -2.36
CA MET A 1 -5.75 -2.72 -2.46
C MET A 1 -5.24 -3.18 -1.11
N ALA A 2 -5.43 -2.40 -0.04
CA ALA A 2 -5.09 -2.81 1.32
C ALA A 2 -5.71 -4.16 1.74
N GLU A 3 -6.99 -4.39 1.47
CA GLU A 3 -7.66 -5.68 1.73
C GLU A 3 -6.95 -6.88 1.06
N LYS A 4 -6.53 -6.73 -0.21
CA LYS A 4 -5.79 -7.79 -0.93
C LYS A 4 -4.39 -8.05 -0.35
N LEU A 5 -3.78 -7.05 0.28
CA LEU A 5 -2.49 -7.20 0.98
C LEU A 5 -2.69 -7.86 2.35
N ASP A 6 -3.79 -7.56 3.03
CA ASP A 6 -4.17 -8.19 4.31
C ASP A 6 -4.41 -9.70 4.15
N GLU A 7 -5.03 -10.14 3.06
CA GLU A 7 -5.17 -11.58 2.70
C GLU A 7 -3.80 -12.30 2.63
N ALA A 8 -2.72 -11.57 2.32
CA ALA A 8 -1.36 -12.07 2.28
C ALA A 8 -0.57 -11.84 3.58
N ASN A 9 -1.24 -11.41 4.66
CA ASN A 9 -0.65 -11.01 5.95
C ASN A 9 0.37 -9.87 5.82
N ILE A 10 0.04 -8.85 5.02
CA ILE A 10 0.84 -7.63 4.85
C ILE A 10 0.00 -6.43 5.28
N TYR A 11 0.40 -5.81 6.39
CA TYR A 11 -0.31 -4.68 6.96
C TYR A 11 0.19 -3.35 6.39
N VAL A 12 -0.74 -2.51 5.95
CA VAL A 12 -0.49 -1.21 5.32
C VAL A 12 -1.51 -0.18 5.81
N TRP A 13 -1.25 1.10 5.55
CA TRP A 13 -2.22 2.17 5.80
C TRP A 13 -2.95 2.54 4.51
N ASP A 14 -4.27 2.67 4.59
CA ASP A 14 -5.17 3.09 3.51
C ASP A 14 -5.76 4.47 3.83
N GLY A 15 -5.96 5.32 2.81
CA GLY A 15 -6.56 6.65 2.93
C GLY A 15 -5.59 7.82 2.74
N ASN A 16 -5.89 8.96 3.36
CA ASN A 16 -5.17 10.23 3.14
C ASN A 16 -4.11 10.56 4.20
N TYR A 17 -3.98 9.76 5.27
CA TYR A 17 -2.95 9.90 6.32
C TYR A 17 -2.93 11.28 7.00
N TYR A 18 -4.09 11.96 7.11
CA TYR A 18 -4.18 13.36 7.55
C TYR A 18 -3.49 14.38 6.62
N ALA A 19 -3.15 13.97 5.40
CA ALA A 19 -2.53 14.79 4.35
C ALA A 19 -3.54 15.20 3.27
N LEU A 20 -4.76 15.58 3.68
CA LEU A 20 -5.88 15.91 2.80
C LEU A 20 -5.52 16.93 1.70
N GLU A 21 -4.86 18.04 2.06
CA GLU A 21 -4.47 19.06 1.08
C GLU A 21 -3.51 18.53 0.00
N VAL A 22 -2.67 17.55 0.36
CA VAL A 22 -1.74 16.92 -0.59
C VAL A 22 -2.51 15.98 -1.52
N THR A 23 -3.39 15.14 -0.98
CA THR A 23 -4.20 14.21 -1.78
C THR A 23 -5.17 14.95 -2.69
N THR A 24 -5.76 16.07 -2.25
CA THR A 24 -6.60 16.93 -3.10
C THR A 24 -5.80 17.56 -4.24
N ARG A 25 -4.64 18.15 -3.97
CA ARG A 25 -3.80 18.77 -5.03
C ARG A 25 -3.29 17.76 -6.05
N LEU A 26 -3.08 16.52 -5.65
CA LEU A 26 -2.67 15.43 -6.53
C LEU A 26 -3.87 14.74 -7.22
N GLY A 27 -5.12 15.14 -6.92
CA GLY A 27 -6.32 14.51 -7.49
C GLY A 27 -6.60 13.09 -7.00
N LEU A 28 -6.02 12.70 -5.87
CA LEU A 28 -6.09 11.34 -5.31
C LEU A 28 -7.16 11.19 -4.22
N GLU A 29 -7.71 12.31 -3.72
CA GLU A 29 -8.73 12.25 -2.68
C GLU A 29 -10.00 11.55 -3.16
N GLU A 30 -10.46 11.86 -4.39
CA GLU A 30 -11.66 11.26 -4.98
C GLU A 30 -11.50 9.74 -5.25
N SER A 31 -10.26 9.25 -5.40
CA SER A 31 -9.98 7.82 -5.55
C SER A 31 -9.92 7.07 -4.22
N GLY A 32 -10.20 7.73 -3.09
CA GLY A 32 -10.10 7.15 -1.74
C GLY A 32 -8.70 7.26 -1.13
N GLY A 33 -7.81 8.10 -1.68
CA GLY A 33 -6.45 8.31 -1.19
C GLY A 33 -5.44 7.31 -1.77
N MET A 34 -4.52 6.85 -0.93
CA MET A 34 -3.39 5.99 -1.34
C MET A 34 -3.26 4.78 -0.41
N VAL A 35 -2.38 3.85 -0.79
CA VAL A 35 -1.83 2.83 0.13
C VAL A 35 -0.39 3.19 0.48
N ARG A 36 -0.04 3.16 1.77
CA ARG A 36 1.29 3.43 2.29
C ARG A 36 1.83 2.21 3.02
N VAL A 37 3.03 1.80 2.62
CA VAL A 37 3.86 0.83 3.34
C VAL A 37 5.04 1.56 3.97
N GLY A 38 5.41 1.19 5.20
CA GLY A 38 6.46 1.86 5.97
C GLY A 38 7.30 0.85 6.73
N PRO A 39 8.37 0.30 6.12
CA PRO A 39 9.28 -0.58 6.83
C PRO A 39 10.06 0.17 7.91
N VAL A 40 10.41 -0.55 8.97
CA VAL A 40 11.14 -0.03 10.13
C VAL A 40 12.32 -0.95 10.48
N HIS A 41 13.08 -0.59 11.51
CA HIS A 41 14.38 -1.19 11.84
C HIS A 41 14.35 -2.69 12.20
N TYR A 42 13.17 -3.27 12.44
CA TYR A 42 13.00 -4.70 12.69
C TYR A 42 12.47 -5.47 11.48
N ASN A 43 12.22 -4.81 10.34
CA ASN A 43 11.89 -5.51 9.11
C ASN A 43 13.13 -6.13 8.46
N THR A 44 12.96 -7.28 7.82
CA THR A 44 14.05 -7.97 7.10
C THR A 44 13.98 -7.73 5.59
N LEU A 45 15.07 -7.98 4.88
CA LEU A 45 15.10 -7.86 3.41
C LEU A 45 14.16 -8.88 2.76
N GLU A 46 14.01 -10.05 3.34
CA GLU A 46 13.09 -11.11 2.90
C GLU A 46 11.63 -10.65 3.01
N GLU A 47 11.27 -9.92 4.06
CA GLU A 47 9.92 -9.33 4.20
C GLU A 47 9.65 -8.28 3.11
N ILE A 48 10.64 -7.44 2.79
CA ILE A 48 10.53 -6.45 1.70
C ILE A 48 10.39 -7.15 0.35
N GLN A 49 11.16 -8.20 0.11
CA GLN A 49 11.08 -8.98 -1.13
C GLN A 49 9.72 -9.66 -1.26
N ARG A 50 9.23 -10.31 -0.18
CA ARG A 50 7.89 -10.90 -0.13
C ARG A 50 6.80 -9.86 -0.42
N PHE A 51 6.92 -8.65 0.13
CA PHE A 51 6.01 -7.55 -0.17
C PHE A 51 5.98 -7.23 -1.67
N GLY A 52 7.15 -7.07 -2.30
CA GLY A 52 7.26 -6.81 -3.74
C GLY A 52 6.62 -7.91 -4.60
N GLU A 53 6.84 -9.18 -4.25
CA GLU A 53 6.25 -10.33 -4.95
C GLU A 53 4.73 -10.35 -4.86
N VAL A 54 4.17 -10.14 -3.66
CA VAL A 54 2.72 -10.08 -3.46
C VAL A 54 2.11 -8.89 -4.19
N LEU A 55 2.72 -7.71 -4.08
CA LEU A 55 2.26 -6.51 -4.78
C LEU A 55 2.24 -6.75 -6.30
N GLY A 56 3.32 -7.34 -6.84
CA GLY A 56 3.43 -7.74 -8.24
C GLY A 56 2.30 -8.67 -8.70
N LYS A 57 1.94 -9.67 -7.88
CA LYS A 57 0.79 -10.56 -8.16
C LYS A 57 -0.53 -9.81 -8.15
N ILE A 58 -0.76 -8.91 -7.19
CA ILE A 58 -2.01 -8.15 -7.07
C ILE A 58 -2.21 -7.21 -8.27
N ILE A 59 -1.15 -6.55 -8.74
CA ILE A 59 -1.23 -5.65 -9.89
C ILE A 59 -1.28 -6.41 -11.22
N GLY A 60 -0.58 -7.54 -11.34
CA GLY A 60 -0.56 -8.40 -12.53
C GLY A 60 -1.85 -9.21 -12.73
N ASN A 61 -2.59 -9.49 -11.65
CA ASN A 61 -3.90 -10.15 -11.70
C ASN A 61 -5.07 -9.20 -12.01
N LYS A 62 -4.81 -7.93 -12.35
CA LYS A 62 -5.82 -7.05 -12.94
C LYS A 62 -6.01 -7.42 -14.42
N GLY A 63 -6.68 -8.55 -14.65
CA GLY A 63 -7.39 -8.85 -15.89
C GLY A 63 -8.81 -8.33 -15.82
#